data_AF-A0A7S1H249-F1
#
_entry.id   AF-A0A7S1H249-F1
#
_cell.length_a   1.000
_cell.length_b   1.000
_cell.length_c   1.000
_cell.angle_alpha   90.00
_cell.angle_beta   90.00
_cell.angle_gamma   90.00
#
_symmetry.space_group_name_H-M   'P 1'
#
loop_
_entity.id
_entity.type
_entity.pdbx_description
1 polymer ?
#
loop_
_entity_poly.entity_id
_entity_poly.type
_entity_poly.pdbx_seq_one_letter_code
_entity_poly.pdbx_strand_id
1 'polypeptide(L)'
;AIALSGPNALIGRDTFEPPVSVEALNTMTFNIIPDRDIVPRFDDRAKLFQEINCLAGANDLIGCHNSLRSLCEIIYTCGTMGRPALCECHTLFGYPKPQASENATETFEEACADAQSLRADD
;
A
#
# COMPACT_ATOMS: atom_id res chain seq x y z
N ALA A 1 1.33 -15.32 -2.75
CA ALA A 1 2.16 -14.12 -2.54
C ALA A 1 1.31 -12.89 -2.79
N ILE A 2 1.49 -11.83 -2.00
CA ILE A 2 0.81 -10.55 -2.20
C ILE A 2 1.91 -9.50 -2.38
N ALA A 3 1.80 -8.71 -3.43
CA ALA A 3 2.66 -7.56 -3.68
C ALA A 3 1.84 -6.28 -3.60
N LEU A 4 2.47 -5.25 -3.04
CA LEU A 4 1.96 -3.89 -2.99
C LEU A 4 2.98 -3.05 -3.75
N SER A 5 2.60 -2.53 -4.91
CA SER A 5 3.50 -1.75 -5.76
C SER A 5 4.70 -2.60 -6.29
N GLY A 6 4.53 -3.92 -6.40
CA GLY A 6 5.58 -4.83 -6.87
C GLY A 6 5.66 -4.90 -8.40
N PRO A 7 6.84 -5.19 -8.99
CA PRO A 7 6.94 -5.52 -10.41
C PRO A 7 6.10 -6.77 -10.71
N ASN A 8 5.58 -6.88 -11.94
CA ASN A 8 4.96 -8.13 -12.33
C ASN A 8 6.05 -9.18 -12.62
N ALA A 9 5.62 -10.42 -12.90
CA ALA A 9 6.54 -11.54 -13.02
C ALA A 9 6.14 -12.55 -14.09
N LEU A 10 5.23 -12.21 -15.02
CA LEU A 10 4.73 -13.21 -15.98
C LEU A 10 5.84 -13.66 -16.93
N ILE A 11 6.63 -12.78 -17.51
CA ILE A 11 7.77 -13.11 -18.39
C ILE A 11 8.93 -13.64 -17.55
N GLY A 12 9.24 -12.97 -16.42
CA GLY A 12 10.33 -13.34 -15.51
C GLY A 12 10.16 -14.70 -14.83
N ARG A 13 8.96 -15.29 -14.85
CA ARG A 13 8.69 -16.63 -14.28
C ARG A 13 9.61 -17.74 -14.85
N ASP A 14 10.08 -17.56 -16.08
CA ASP A 14 10.87 -18.55 -16.81
C ASP A 14 12.35 -18.53 -16.37
N THR A 15 12.76 -17.58 -15.51
CA THR A 15 14.11 -17.52 -14.93
C THR A 15 14.26 -18.36 -13.65
N PHE A 16 13.17 -18.92 -13.12
CA PHE A 16 13.21 -19.80 -11.94
C PHE A 16 13.53 -21.26 -12.34
N GLU A 17 14.12 -22.03 -11.44
CA GLU A 17 14.35 -23.47 -11.59
C GLU A 17 13.67 -24.26 -10.44
N PRO A 18 12.58 -25.01 -10.70
CA PRO A 18 11.85 -25.06 -11.97
C PRO A 18 11.09 -23.75 -12.28
N PRO A 19 10.78 -23.46 -13.56
CA PRO A 19 9.98 -22.30 -13.93
C PRO A 19 8.65 -22.26 -13.19
N VAL A 20 8.24 -21.06 -12.77
CA VAL A 20 6.93 -20.88 -12.14
C VAL A 20 5.86 -20.95 -13.24
N SER A 21 4.82 -21.76 -13.06
CA SER A 21 3.77 -21.89 -14.08
C SER A 21 2.90 -20.63 -14.15
N VAL A 22 2.36 -20.34 -15.34
CA VAL A 22 1.39 -19.25 -15.55
C VAL A 22 0.14 -19.44 -14.69
N GLU A 23 -0.28 -20.68 -14.47
CA GLU A 23 -1.41 -21.00 -13.59
C GLU A 23 -1.11 -20.62 -12.14
N ALA A 24 0.08 -20.97 -11.63
CA ALA A 24 0.48 -20.59 -10.27
C ALA A 24 0.50 -19.07 -10.10
N LEU A 25 1.02 -18.32 -11.08
CA LEU A 25 0.96 -16.86 -11.03
C LEU A 25 -0.49 -16.34 -11.03
N ASN A 26 -1.34 -16.89 -11.89
CA ASN A 26 -2.73 -16.44 -12.03
C ASN A 26 -3.65 -16.82 -10.86
N THR A 27 -3.24 -17.74 -9.98
CA THR A 27 -4.09 -18.26 -8.89
C THR A 27 -3.52 -18.01 -7.51
N MET A 28 -2.20 -17.85 -7.39
CA MET A 28 -1.50 -17.76 -6.10
C MET A 28 -0.80 -16.42 -5.86
N THR A 29 -0.82 -15.51 -6.84
CA THR A 29 -0.26 -14.17 -6.69
C THR A 29 -1.34 -13.11 -6.79
N PHE A 30 -1.20 -12.01 -6.06
CA PHE A 30 -2.07 -10.85 -6.14
C PHE A 30 -1.22 -9.60 -6.10
N ASN A 31 -1.37 -8.70 -7.08
CA ASN A 31 -0.62 -7.44 -7.12
C ASN A 31 -1.55 -6.24 -6.95
N ILE A 32 -1.24 -5.36 -6.01
CA ILE A 32 -1.94 -4.08 -5.84
C ILE A 32 -1.12 -3.01 -6.53
N ILE A 33 -1.76 -2.30 -7.47
CA ILE A 33 -1.11 -1.39 -8.43
C ILE A 33 -1.65 0.02 -8.18
N PRO A 34 -0.87 0.91 -7.55
CA PRO A 34 -1.25 2.32 -7.43
C PRO A 34 -1.26 3.01 -8.79
N ASP A 35 -2.19 3.94 -8.99
CA ASP A 35 -2.22 4.77 -10.19
C ASP A 35 -0.89 5.52 -10.35
N ARG A 36 -0.44 5.65 -11.61
CA ARG A 36 0.85 6.25 -12.03
C ARG A 36 2.11 5.62 -11.45
N ASP A 37 2.02 4.54 -10.68
CA ASP A 37 3.19 3.76 -10.30
C ASP A 37 3.80 3.08 -11.54
N ILE A 38 5.12 3.28 -11.72
CA ILE A 38 5.84 2.73 -12.87
C ILE A 38 6.32 1.31 -12.60
N VAL A 39 6.50 0.90 -11.35
CA VAL A 39 7.18 -0.35 -11.03
C VAL A 39 6.35 -1.58 -11.39
N PRO A 40 5.03 -1.62 -11.12
CA PRO A 40 4.17 -2.68 -11.63
C PRO A 40 3.99 -2.68 -13.15
N ARG A 41 4.66 -1.78 -13.90
CA ARG A 41 4.68 -1.79 -15.37
C ARG A 41 5.90 -2.52 -15.93
N PHE A 42 6.85 -2.91 -15.08
CA PHE A 42 7.87 -3.88 -15.44
C PHE A 42 7.24 -5.26 -15.48
N ASP A 43 7.39 -5.94 -16.62
CA ASP A 43 6.83 -7.27 -16.91
C ASP A 43 5.29 -7.29 -17.06
N ASP A 44 4.79 -8.33 -17.72
CA ASP A 44 3.38 -8.61 -17.94
C ASP A 44 2.68 -9.07 -16.66
N ARG A 45 1.42 -8.65 -16.52
CA ARG A 45 0.61 -8.84 -15.31
C ARG A 45 -0.06 -10.21 -15.28
N ALA A 46 -0.08 -10.83 -14.10
CA ALA A 46 -0.93 -11.99 -13.81
C ALA A 46 -2.42 -11.58 -13.71
N LYS A 47 -3.34 -12.54 -13.65
CA LYS A 47 -4.79 -12.25 -13.68
C LYS A 47 -5.34 -11.57 -12.42
N LEU A 48 -4.71 -11.77 -11.27
CA LEU A 48 -5.20 -11.28 -9.99
C LEU A 48 -4.47 -9.99 -9.61
N PHE A 49 -5.15 -8.87 -9.75
CA PHE A 49 -4.64 -7.56 -9.39
C PHE A 49 -5.77 -6.62 -8.98
N GLN A 50 -5.41 -5.55 -8.27
CA GLN A 50 -6.31 -4.44 -7.96
C GLN A 50 -5.60 -3.14 -8.25
N GLU A 51 -6.27 -2.24 -8.97
CA GLU A 51 -5.79 -0.88 -9.18
C GLU A 51 -6.38 0.02 -8.07
N ILE A 52 -5.54 0.90 -7.49
CA ILE A 52 -5.94 1.82 -6.42
C ILE A 52 -5.50 3.25 -6.77
N ASN A 53 -6.11 4.27 -6.17
CA ASN A 53 -5.68 5.65 -6.45
C ASN A 53 -4.34 5.98 -5.78
N CYS A 54 -3.78 7.12 -6.15
CA CYS A 54 -2.59 7.65 -5.52
C CYS A 54 -2.64 9.18 -5.46
N LEU A 55 -2.57 9.73 -4.25
CA LEU A 55 -2.60 11.18 -3.99
C LEU A 55 -1.26 11.91 -4.24
N ALA A 56 -0.23 11.23 -4.77
CA ALA A 56 1.04 11.90 -5.06
C ALA A 56 0.85 12.98 -6.15
N GLY A 57 1.69 14.02 -6.18
CA GLY A 57 1.60 15.01 -7.25
C GLY A 57 1.80 14.37 -8.63
N ALA A 58 1.16 14.92 -9.68
CA ALA A 58 1.32 14.42 -11.05
C ALA A 58 2.78 14.39 -11.53
N ASN A 59 3.59 15.32 -11.01
CA ASN A 59 5.01 15.48 -11.34
C ASN A 59 5.93 14.59 -10.49
N ASP A 60 5.39 13.84 -9.52
CA ASP A 60 6.15 12.92 -8.67
C ASP A 60 6.08 11.50 -9.26
N LEU A 61 7.11 11.15 -10.04
CA LEU A 61 7.18 9.90 -10.80
C LEU A 61 7.35 8.65 -9.92
N ILE A 62 7.82 8.80 -8.68
CA ILE A 62 8.04 7.68 -7.75
C ILE A 62 7.15 7.76 -6.52
N GLY A 63 6.41 8.86 -6.33
CA GLY A 63 5.57 9.08 -5.16
C GLY A 63 4.50 8.02 -4.95
N CYS A 64 4.01 7.42 -6.04
CA CYS A 64 3.06 6.30 -6.00
C CYS A 64 3.72 4.94 -5.78
N HIS A 65 5.03 4.82 -6.00
CA HIS A 65 5.83 3.64 -5.67
C HIS A 65 6.27 3.67 -4.20
N ASN A 66 5.30 3.75 -3.29
CA ASN A 66 5.54 3.70 -1.86
C ASN A 66 4.52 2.75 -1.21
N SER A 67 5.01 1.67 -0.62
CA SER A 67 4.17 0.64 0.01
C SER A 67 3.31 1.23 1.13
N LEU A 68 3.84 2.14 1.95
CA LEU A 68 3.08 2.75 3.03
C LEU A 68 1.96 3.66 2.48
N ARG A 69 2.24 4.46 1.45
CA ARG A 69 1.20 5.28 0.77
C ARG A 69 0.09 4.42 0.17
N SER A 70 0.46 3.28 -0.43
CA SER A 70 -0.49 2.34 -1.01
C SER A 70 -1.38 1.69 0.06
N LEU A 71 -0.78 1.32 1.20
CA LEU A 71 -1.53 0.83 2.36
C LEU A 71 -2.48 1.91 2.91
N CYS A 72 -2.05 3.17 2.93
CA CYS A 72 -2.89 4.29 3.35
C CYS A 72 -4.10 4.50 2.44
N GLU A 73 -3.95 4.38 1.11
CA GLU A 73 -5.09 4.43 0.18
C GLU A 73 -6.11 3.32 0.47
N ILE A 74 -5.63 2.10 0.72
CA ILE A 74 -6.49 0.95 1.04
C ILE A 74 -7.23 1.21 2.35
N ILE A 75 -6.52 1.66 3.38
CA ILE A 75 -7.10 2.00 4.69
C ILE A 75 -8.15 3.11 4.54
N TYR A 76 -7.85 4.15 3.78
CA TYR A 76 -8.75 5.28 3.58
C TYR A 76 -10.02 4.86 2.83
N THR A 77 -9.87 4.07 1.77
CA THR A 77 -10.98 3.66 0.90
C THR A 77 -11.84 2.56 1.50
N CYS A 78 -11.22 1.56 2.13
CA CYS A 78 -11.90 0.36 2.64
C CYS A 78 -12.17 0.41 4.15
N GLY A 79 -11.60 1.40 4.86
CA GLY A 79 -11.66 1.52 6.31
C GLY A 79 -10.69 0.60 7.05
N THR A 80 -10.60 0.80 8.37
CA THR A 80 -9.69 0.06 9.26
C THR A 80 -10.39 -1.01 10.10
N MET A 81 -11.70 -1.21 9.94
CA MET A 81 -12.51 -2.14 10.77
C MET A 81 -12.33 -1.91 12.29
N GLY A 82 -12.22 -0.64 12.70
CA GLY A 82 -12.03 -0.26 14.11
C GLY A 82 -10.58 -0.28 14.59
N ARG A 83 -9.60 -0.58 13.72
CA ARG A 83 -8.17 -0.41 14.04
C ARG A 83 -7.75 1.06 13.91
N PRO A 84 -6.77 1.54 14.69
CA PRO A 84 -6.20 2.87 14.48
C PRO A 84 -5.65 3.02 13.06
N ALA A 85 -5.94 4.15 12.41
CA ALA A 85 -5.28 4.50 11.15
C ALA A 85 -3.83 4.91 11.42
N LEU A 86 -2.95 4.71 10.43
CA LEU A 86 -1.54 5.07 10.57
C LEU A 86 -1.37 6.58 10.48
N CYS A 87 -0.63 7.16 11.42
CA CYS A 87 -0.37 8.60 11.48
C CYS A 87 0.26 9.12 10.18
N GLU A 88 1.17 8.33 9.60
CA GLU A 88 1.90 8.61 8.36
C GLU A 88 0.97 8.84 7.17
N CYS A 89 -0.23 8.24 7.17
CA CYS A 89 -1.20 8.47 6.11
C CYS A 89 -1.57 9.95 6.04
N HIS A 90 -1.81 10.59 7.18
CA HIS A 90 -2.07 12.02 7.21
C HIS A 90 -0.78 12.83 7.13
N THR A 91 0.19 12.54 8.00
CA THR A 91 1.36 13.40 8.21
C THR A 91 2.36 13.38 7.06
N LEU A 92 2.46 12.28 6.30
CA LEU A 92 3.41 12.15 5.19
C LEU A 92 2.73 12.18 3.82
N PHE A 93 1.49 11.70 3.72
CA PHE A 93 0.85 11.46 2.41
C PHE A 93 -0.42 12.28 2.18
N GLY A 94 -0.87 13.08 3.15
CA GLY A 94 -1.96 14.03 2.98
C GLY A 94 -3.35 13.40 2.93
N TYR A 95 -3.51 12.13 3.35
CA TYR A 95 -4.83 11.56 3.54
C TYR A 95 -5.58 12.30 4.67
N PRO A 96 -6.93 12.36 4.63
CA PRO A 96 -7.70 12.95 5.73
C PRO A 96 -7.40 12.30 7.08
N LYS A 97 -7.50 13.09 8.15
CA LYS A 97 -7.41 12.56 9.52
C LYS A 97 -8.51 11.53 9.76
N PRO A 98 -8.22 10.42 10.46
CA PRO A 98 -9.26 9.49 10.87
C PRO A 98 -10.29 10.20 11.76
N GLN A 99 -11.54 9.77 11.66
CA GLN A 99 -12.56 10.20 12.62
C GLN A 99 -12.31 9.54 13.96
N ALA A 100 -12.41 10.33 15.03
CA ALA A 100 -12.36 9.82 16.39
C ALA A 100 -13.52 8.83 16.62
N SER A 101 -13.24 7.74 17.34
CA SER A 101 -14.30 6.84 17.80
C SER A 101 -15.18 7.57 18.82
N GLU A 102 -16.43 7.11 19.01
CA GLU A 102 -17.37 7.75 19.94
C GLU A 102 -16.83 7.87 21.38
N ASN A 103 -15.91 6.99 21.78
CA ASN A 103 -15.28 6.95 23.09
C ASN A 103 -13.81 7.39 23.08
N ALA A 104 -13.36 8.10 22.03
CA ALA A 104 -11.98 8.56 21.95
C ALA A 104 -11.67 9.51 23.12
N THR A 105 -10.60 9.21 23.86
CA THR A 105 -10.12 10.04 24.98
C THR A 105 -9.02 11.01 24.57
N GLU A 106 -8.50 10.87 23.36
CA GLU A 106 -7.37 11.61 22.81
C GLU A 106 -7.69 12.13 21.40
N THR A 107 -7.03 13.23 21.04
CA THR A 107 -7.04 13.78 19.69
C THR A 107 -6.11 12.97 18.77
N PHE A 108 -6.25 13.16 17.46
CA PHE A 108 -5.35 12.54 16.48
C PHE A 108 -3.88 12.92 16.75
N GLU A 109 -3.63 14.19 17.08
CA GLU A 109 -2.28 14.70 17.37
C GLU A 109 -1.65 14.05 18.60
N GLU A 110 -2.43 13.91 19.69
CA GLU A 110 -1.98 13.24 20.92
C GLU A 110 -1.66 11.76 20.65
N ALA A 111 -2.59 11.04 20.02
CA ALA A 111 -2.41 9.63 19.66
C ALA A 111 -1.15 9.40 18.80
N CYS A 112 -0.89 10.32 17.86
CA CYS A 112 0.27 10.23 16.99
C CYS A 112 1.58 10.62 17.66
N ALA A 113 1.58 11.56 18.60
CA ALA A 113 2.75 11.90 19.39
C ALA A 113 3.16 10.72 20.28
N ASP A 114 2.18 10.07 20.93
CA ASP A 114 2.41 8.90 21.77
C ASP A 114 2.89 7.69 20.97
N ALA A 115 2.33 7.44 19.78
CA ALA A 115 2.80 6.37 18.91
C ALA A 115 4.25 6.57 18.41
N GLN A 116 4.70 7.82 18.27
CA GLN A 116 6.06 8.15 17.85
C GLN A 116 7.07 8.04 18.99
N SER A 117 6.69 8.42 20.21
CA SER A 117 7.56 8.28 21.38
C SER A 117 7.87 6.82 21.67
N LEU A 118 6.87 5.94 21.57
CA LEU A 118 7.05 4.49 21.75
C LEU A 118 8.01 3.86 20.74
N ARG A 119 8.12 4.38 19.51
CA ARG A 119 9.05 3.88 18.49
C ARG A 119 10.46 4.41 18.63
N ALA A 120 10.67 5.48 19.41
CA ALA A 120 12.00 6.05 19.62
C ALA A 120 12.80 5.28 20.70
N ASP A 121 12.12 4.44 21.47
CA ASP A 121 12.68 3.63 22.55
C ASP A 121 13.04 2.18 22.13
N ASP A 122 12.78 1.80 20.87
CA ASP A 122 13.12 0.52 20.23
C ASP A 122 14.38 0.62 19.34
#